data_AF-A0A660S9G8-F1
#
_entry.id   AF-A0A660S9G8-F1
#
_cell.length_a   1.000
_cell.length_b   1.000
_cell.length_c   1.000
_cell.angle_alpha   90.00
_cell.angle_beta   90.00
_cell.angle_gamma   90.00
#
_symmetry.space_group_name_H-M   'P 1'
#
loop_
_entity.id
_entity.type
_entity.pdbx_description
1 polymer ?
#
loop_
_entity_poly.entity_id
_entity_poly.type
_entity_poly.pdbx_seq_one_letter_code
_entity_poly.pdbx_strand_id
1 'polypeptide(L)'
;MLKEIEIIQDIIKRMAFNSFMIKGWAITLVVVTLLLKGTRFQVLIAFIPLLVFWFLDAYFLWQERMYRELYNWVISNRLKTDEHLFDMNAYRFKDKVQSKFRIMFSITLGWFYGSIAVLVIIYGLILFTKGG
;
A
#
# COMPACT_ATOMS: atom_id res chain seq x y z
N MET A 1 0.86 9.37 -31.54
CA MET A 1 0.32 8.20 -30.82
C MET A 1 1.07 8.12 -29.50
N LEU A 2 0.36 8.04 -28.37
CA LEU A 2 0.91 8.06 -27.00
C LEU A 2 0.47 6.82 -26.22
N LYS A 3 0.22 5.72 -26.92
CA LYS A 3 -0.51 4.56 -26.38
C LYS A 3 0.27 3.86 -25.26
N GLU A 4 1.60 3.86 -25.34
CA GLU A 4 2.49 3.33 -24.30
C GLU A 4 2.35 4.14 -23.01
N ILE A 5 2.34 5.47 -23.15
CA ILE A 5 2.16 6.42 -22.04
C ILE A 5 0.77 6.26 -21.41
N GLU A 6 -0.28 6.11 -22.22
CA GLU A 6 -1.64 5.85 -21.74
C GLU A 6 -1.74 4.52 -20.96
N ILE A 7 -1.16 3.44 -21.50
CA ILE A 7 -1.13 2.13 -20.84
C ILE A 7 -0.41 2.22 -19.49
N ILE A 8 0.77 2.86 -19.43
CA ILE A 8 1.52 3.01 -18.19
C ILE A 8 0.72 3.86 -17.19
N GLN A 9 0.11 4.95 -17.63
CA GLN A 9 -0.69 5.81 -16.78
C GLN A 9 -1.92 5.08 -16.21
N ASP A 10 -2.55 4.21 -17.00
CA ASP A 10 -3.65 3.39 -16.52
C ASP A 10 -3.19 2.33 -15.52
N ILE A 11 -1.98 1.77 -15.67
CA ILE A 11 -1.38 0.91 -14.64
C ILE A 11 -1.15 1.71 -13.34
N ILE A 12 -0.59 2.92 -13.41
CA ILE A 12 -0.36 3.79 -12.24
C ILE A 12 -1.69 4.08 -11.53
N LYS A 13 -2.75 4.44 -12.27
CA LYS A 13 -4.09 4.65 -11.71
C LYS A 13 -4.63 3.40 -11.01
N ARG A 14 -4.45 2.21 -11.58
CA ARG A 14 -4.85 0.93 -10.95
C ARG A 14 -4.06 0.66 -9.67
N MET A 15 -2.75 0.95 -9.64
CA MET A 15 -1.95 0.79 -8.41
C MET A 15 -2.42 1.75 -7.30
N ALA A 16 -2.66 3.02 -7.63
CA ALA A 16 -3.19 4.00 -6.69
C ALA A 16 -4.58 3.61 -6.18
N PHE A 17 -5.46 3.13 -7.07
CA PHE A 17 -6.78 2.63 -6.71
C PHE A 17 -6.71 1.40 -5.78
N ASN A 18 -5.86 0.43 -6.08
CA ASN A 18 -5.66 -0.75 -5.23
C ASN A 18 -5.12 -0.37 -3.84
N SER A 19 -4.16 0.56 -3.77
CA SER A 19 -3.66 1.12 -2.50
C SER A 19 -4.79 1.76 -1.68
N PHE A 20 -5.60 2.61 -2.31
CA PHE A 20 -6.77 3.22 -1.67
C PHE A 20 -7.78 2.17 -1.18
N MET A 21 -8.06 1.16 -2.00
CA MET A 21 -9.02 0.10 -1.65
C MET A 21 -8.57 -0.73 -0.45
N ILE A 22 -7.28 -1.05 -0.39
CA ILE A 22 -6.70 -1.79 0.72
C ILE A 22 -6.76 -1.00 2.02
N LYS A 23 -6.54 0.31 1.99
CA LYS A 23 -6.73 1.18 3.16
C LYS A 23 -8.17 1.09 3.70
N GLY A 24 -9.15 1.11 2.80
CA GLY A 24 -10.57 0.92 3.15
C GLY A 24 -10.83 -0.44 3.80
N TRP A 25 -10.36 -1.53 3.17
CA TRP A 25 -10.51 -2.89 3.71
C TRP A 25 -9.77 -3.10 5.04
N ALA A 26 -8.64 -2.44 5.24
CA ALA A 26 -7.90 -2.49 6.50
C ALA A 26 -8.75 -1.94 7.65
N ILE A 27 -9.35 -0.75 7.48
CA ILE A 27 -10.23 -0.16 8.48
C ILE A 27 -11.43 -1.06 8.73
N THR A 28 -12.10 -1.52 7.66
CA THR A 28 -13.28 -2.38 7.77
C THR A 28 -12.99 -3.66 8.55
N LEU A 29 -11.94 -4.40 8.21
CA LEU A 29 -11.63 -5.67 8.89
C LEU A 29 -11.13 -5.45 10.32
N VAL A 30 -10.38 -4.38 10.60
CA VAL A 30 -10.02 -4.03 11.98
C VAL A 30 -11.27 -3.75 12.81
N VAL A 31 -12.18 -2.90 12.32
CA VAL A 31 -13.43 -2.55 13.01
C VAL A 31 -14.31 -3.77 13.22
N VAL A 32 -14.52 -4.59 12.18
CA VAL A 32 -15.30 -5.84 12.29
C VAL A 32 -14.69 -6.74 13.36
N THR A 33 -13.37 -6.93 13.35
CA THR A 33 -12.69 -7.77 14.33
C THR A 33 -12.87 -7.26 15.76
N LEU A 34 -12.84 -5.95 15.98
CA LEU A 34 -13.05 -5.36 17.30
C LEU A 34 -14.51 -5.40 17.76
N LEU A 35 -15.48 -5.42 16.84
CA LEU A 35 -16.91 -5.48 17.12
C LEU A 35 -17.43 -6.90 17.37
N LEU A 36 -16.70 -7.93 16.93
CA LEU A 36 -17.04 -9.31 17.25
C LEU A 36 -17.13 -9.47 18.78
N LYS A 37 -18.19 -10.12 19.27
CA LYS A 37 -18.30 -10.45 20.68
C LYS A 37 -17.31 -11.58 20.99
N GLY A 38 -16.11 -11.21 21.40
CA GLY A 38 -15.04 -12.14 21.70
C GLY A 38 -14.40 -11.93 23.07
N THR A 39 -13.39 -12.74 23.34
CA THR A 39 -12.51 -12.61 24.50
C THR A 39 -11.56 -11.42 24.32
N ARG A 40 -10.80 -11.08 25.36
CA ARG A 40 -9.76 -10.04 25.31
C ARG A 40 -8.72 -10.27 24.19
N PHE A 41 -8.61 -11.50 23.67
CA PHE A 41 -7.72 -11.86 22.56
C PHE A 41 -8.13 -11.29 21.20
N GLN A 42 -9.38 -10.82 21.03
CA GLN A 42 -9.84 -10.21 19.77
C GLN A 42 -9.00 -8.99 19.34
N VAL A 43 -8.41 -8.29 20.30
CA VAL A 43 -7.51 -7.15 20.05
C VAL A 43 -6.26 -7.60 19.31
N LEU A 44 -5.71 -8.77 19.66
CA LEU A 44 -4.54 -9.34 18.97
C LEU A 44 -4.90 -9.77 17.55
N ILE A 45 -6.12 -10.30 17.36
CA ILE A 45 -6.62 -10.69 16.03
C ILE A 45 -6.75 -9.46 15.13
N ALA A 46 -7.14 -8.30 15.66
CA ALA A 46 -7.27 -7.06 14.88
C ALA A 46 -5.93 -6.56 14.30
N PHE A 47 -4.79 -6.96 14.87
CA PHE A 47 -3.47 -6.65 14.28
C PHE A 47 -3.16 -7.47 13.01
N ILE A 48 -3.80 -8.63 12.82
CA ILE A 48 -3.57 -9.48 11.64
C ILE A 48 -3.93 -8.73 10.35
N PRO A 49 -5.19 -8.27 10.13
CA PRO A 49 -5.52 -7.51 8.94
C PRO A 49 -4.72 -6.20 8.88
N LEU A 50 -4.47 -5.55 10.02
CA LEU A 50 -3.71 -4.30 10.06
C LEU A 50 -2.31 -4.45 9.45
N LEU A 51 -1.54 -5.44 9.89
CA LEU A 51 -0.17 -5.68 9.43
C LEU A 51 -0.13 -6.19 7.99
N VAL A 52 -1.06 -7.10 7.63
CA VAL A 52 -1.16 -7.65 6.27
C VAL A 52 -1.45 -6.53 5.26
N PHE A 53 -2.45 -5.69 5.52
CA PHE A 53 -2.79 -4.60 4.62
C PHE A 53 -1.74 -3.49 4.61
N TRP A 54 -1.05 -3.24 5.72
CA TRP A 54 0.07 -2.31 5.75
C TRP A 54 1.19 -2.73 4.79
N PHE A 55 1.55 -4.01 4.80
CA PHE A 55 2.53 -4.56 3.88
C PHE A 55 2.05 -4.50 2.42
N LEU A 56 0.80 -4.89 2.15
CA LEU A 56 0.24 -4.89 0.80
C LEU A 56 0.17 -3.47 0.22
N ASP A 57 -0.24 -2.48 1.02
CA ASP A 57 -0.28 -1.08 0.61
C ASP A 57 1.11 -0.55 0.26
N ALA A 58 2.12 -0.89 1.08
CA ALA A 58 3.52 -0.60 0.76
C ALA A 58 3.97 -1.25 -0.56
N TYR A 59 3.51 -2.46 -0.86
CA TYR A 59 3.78 -3.15 -2.11
C TYR A 59 3.15 -2.44 -3.32
N PHE A 60 1.88 -2.03 -3.25
CA PHE A 60 1.23 -1.28 -4.33
C PHE A 60 1.89 0.07 -4.58
N LEU A 61 2.27 0.78 -3.51
CA LEU A 61 2.99 2.05 -3.62
C LEU A 61 4.41 1.86 -4.21
N TRP A 62 5.07 0.74 -3.89
CA TRP A 62 6.35 0.39 -4.50
C TRP A 62 6.22 0.13 -6.01
N GLN A 63 5.21 -0.65 -6.42
CA GLN A 63 4.90 -0.88 -7.84
C GLN A 63 4.59 0.42 -8.56
N GLU A 64 3.74 1.27 -7.98
CA GLU A 64 3.39 2.59 -8.54
C GLU A 64 4.64 3.44 -8.81
N ARG A 65 5.59 3.50 -7.86
CA ARG A 65 6.85 4.23 -8.03
C ARG A 65 7.69 3.66 -9.17
N MET A 66 7.77 2.33 -9.32
CA MET A 66 8.49 1.72 -10.45
C MET A 66 7.83 2.04 -11.79
N TYR A 67 6.49 2.06 -11.85
CA TYR A 67 5.77 2.45 -13.05
C TYR A 67 5.93 3.95 -13.38
N ARG A 68 6.08 4.82 -12.36
CA ARG A 68 6.43 6.24 -12.57
C ARG A 68 7.84 6.38 -13.17
N GLU A 69 8.80 5.57 -12.75
CA GLU A 69 10.13 5.56 -13.36
C GLU A 69 10.09 5.04 -14.82
N LEU A 70 9.33 3.98 -15.08
CA LEU A 70 9.10 3.49 -16.44
C LEU A 70 8.45 4.58 -17.32
N TYR A 71 7.45 5.28 -16.80
CA TYR A 71 6.80 6.40 -17.49
C TYR A 71 7.80 7.50 -17.88
N ASN A 72 8.64 7.93 -16.93
CA ASN A 72 9.67 8.95 -17.16
C ASN A 72 10.70 8.49 -18.20
N TRP A 73 11.07 7.22 -18.17
CA TRP A 73 11.97 6.62 -19.14
C TRP A 73 11.36 6.60 -20.55
N VAL A 74 10.10 6.16 -20.70
CA VAL A 74 9.41 6.13 -22.01
C VAL A 74 9.31 7.54 -22.60
N ILE A 75 8.92 8.55 -21.82
CA ILE A 75 8.86 9.94 -22.30
C ILE A 75 10.22 10.41 -22.83
N SER A 76 11.29 10.08 -22.11
CA SER A 76 12.64 10.54 -22.43
C SER A 76 13.27 9.84 -23.65
N ASN A 77 12.80 8.62 -23.97
CA ASN A 77 13.42 7.76 -24.98
C ASN A 77 12.57 7.53 -26.23
N ARG A 78 11.25 7.77 -26.20
CA ARG A 78 10.35 7.52 -27.34
C ARG A 78 10.75 8.18 -28.66
N LEU A 79 11.44 9.32 -28.60
CA LEU A 79 11.88 10.06 -29.80
C LEU A 79 13.31 9.69 -30.21
N LYS A 80 13.99 8.84 -29.42
CA LYS A 80 15.40 8.50 -29.56
C LYS A 80 15.61 7.05 -29.99
N THR A 81 14.73 6.14 -29.57
CA THR A 81 14.82 4.71 -29.87
C THR A 81 13.45 4.06 -29.80
N ASP A 82 13.25 3.01 -30.60
CA ASP A 82 12.10 2.10 -30.52
C ASP A 82 12.35 0.91 -29.57
N GLU A 83 13.60 0.74 -29.12
CA GLU A 83 14.00 -0.33 -28.23
C GLU A 83 13.28 -0.19 -26.88
N HIS A 84 12.68 -1.29 -26.40
CA HIS A 84 11.96 -1.36 -25.12
C HIS A 84 10.75 -0.41 -24.93
N LEU A 85 10.23 0.27 -25.96
CA LEU A 85 9.06 1.15 -25.81
C LEU A 85 7.79 0.40 -25.36
N PHE A 86 7.64 -0.87 -25.78
CA PHE A 86 6.52 -1.73 -25.40
C PHE A 86 6.84 -2.67 -24.22
N ASP A 87 8.03 -2.56 -23.65
CA ASP A 87 8.41 -3.36 -22.50
C ASP A 87 7.79 -2.77 -21.22
N MET A 88 6.69 -3.38 -20.78
CA MET A 88 5.94 -2.95 -19.59
C MET A 88 6.51 -3.50 -18.27
N ASN A 89 7.71 -4.11 -18.30
CA ASN A 89 8.35 -4.66 -17.11
C ASN A 89 9.01 -3.56 -16.25
N ALA A 90 8.22 -3.00 -15.32
CA ALA A 90 8.68 -1.96 -14.41
C ALA A 90 9.79 -2.42 -13.44
N TYR A 91 10.02 -3.73 -13.27
CA TYR A 91 11.10 -4.25 -12.41
C TYR A 91 12.50 -3.84 -12.88
N ARG A 92 12.66 -3.43 -14.14
CA ARG A 92 13.90 -2.82 -14.65
C ARG A 92 14.31 -1.56 -13.85
N PHE A 93 13.36 -0.93 -13.16
CA PHE A 93 13.56 0.27 -12.34
C PHE A 93 13.55 -0.02 -10.84
N LYS A 94 13.61 -1.29 -10.41
CA LYS A 94 13.58 -1.68 -8.98
C LYS A 94 14.68 -0.99 -8.15
N ASP A 95 15.84 -0.75 -8.75
CA ASP A 95 17.01 -0.16 -8.08
C ASP A 95 16.96 1.38 -8.10
N LYS A 96 16.02 1.97 -8.84
CA LYS A 96 15.75 3.43 -8.88
C LYS A 96 14.74 3.85 -7.82
N VAL A 97 14.00 2.91 -7.24
CA VAL A 97 12.99 3.19 -6.22
C VAL A 97 13.46 2.78 -4.84
N GLN A 98 12.87 3.37 -3.80
CA GLN A 98 13.15 2.96 -2.42
C GLN A 98 12.73 1.50 -2.17
N SER A 99 13.39 0.84 -1.22
CA SER A 99 13.01 -0.52 -0.81
C SER A 99 11.59 -0.56 -0.23
N LYS A 100 10.91 -1.70 -0.43
CA LYS A 100 9.55 -1.95 0.10
C LYS A 100 9.43 -1.63 1.59
N PHE A 101 10.44 -2.00 2.39
CA PHE A 101 10.48 -1.70 3.83
C PHE A 101 10.57 -0.20 4.13
N ARG A 102 11.39 0.55 3.39
CA ARG A 102 11.45 2.02 3.55
C ARG A 102 10.12 2.68 3.18
N ILE A 103 9.40 2.14 2.20
CA ILE A 103 8.07 2.62 1.80
C ILE A 103 7.03 2.31 2.89
N MET A 104 7.08 1.12 3.47
CA MET A 104 6.19 0.71 4.56
C MET A 104 6.25 1.68 5.75
N PHE A 105 7.45 2.13 6.11
CA PHE A 105 7.68 3.13 7.16
C PHE A 105 7.75 4.58 6.65
N SER A 106 7.22 4.86 5.45
CA SER A 106 7.10 6.24 4.97
C SER A 106 6.08 7.03 5.78
N ILE A 107 6.21 8.36 5.79
CA ILE A 107 5.33 9.26 6.54
C ILE A 107 3.84 8.96 6.28
N THR A 108 3.45 8.77 5.01
CA THR A 108 2.03 8.56 4.63
C THR A 108 1.47 7.24 5.16
N LEU A 109 2.22 6.13 5.02
CA LEU A 109 1.77 4.83 5.51
C LEU A 109 1.90 4.73 7.03
N GLY A 110 2.98 5.28 7.60
CA GLY A 110 3.23 5.32 9.04
C GLY A 110 2.13 6.05 9.80
N TRP A 111 1.70 7.24 9.36
CA TRP A 111 0.58 7.95 10.00
C TRP A 111 -0.74 7.20 9.84
N PHE A 112 -1.02 6.66 8.66
CA PHE A 112 -2.28 5.95 8.41
C PHE A 112 -2.39 4.68 9.28
N TYR A 113 -1.47 3.73 9.14
CA TYR A 113 -1.52 2.47 9.88
C TYR A 113 -1.15 2.65 11.36
N GLY A 114 -0.26 3.60 11.68
CA GLY A 114 0.11 3.93 13.05
C GLY A 114 -1.06 4.51 13.85
N SER A 115 -1.87 5.40 13.25
CA SER A 115 -3.07 5.91 13.93
C SER A 115 -4.08 4.79 14.23
N ILE A 116 -4.29 3.86 13.30
CA ILE A 116 -5.17 2.69 13.52
C ILE A 116 -4.58 1.79 14.62
N ALA A 117 -3.27 1.53 14.61
CA ALA A 117 -2.60 0.74 15.65
C ALA A 117 -2.79 1.36 17.04
N VAL A 118 -2.62 2.67 17.18
CA VAL A 118 -2.84 3.41 18.43
C VAL A 118 -4.28 3.25 18.92
N LEU A 119 -5.27 3.36 18.03
CA LEU A 119 -6.68 3.17 18.39
C LEU A 119 -6.97 1.73 18.85
N VAL A 120 -6.41 0.72 18.18
CA VAL A 120 -6.53 -0.70 18.58
C VAL A 120 -5.93 -0.91 19.97
N ILE A 121 -4.76 -0.32 20.26
CA ILE A 121 -4.09 -0.41 21.57
C ILE A 121 -4.95 0.25 22.66
N ILE A 122 -5.44 1.46 22.43
CA ILE A 122 -6.31 2.18 23.39
C ILE A 122 -7.56 1.36 23.70
N TYR A 123 -8.23 0.83 22.66
CA TYR A 123 -9.40 -0.02 22.84
C TYR A 123 -9.07 -1.28 23.66
N GLY A 124 -7.93 -1.92 23.38
CA GLY A 124 -7.45 -3.05 24.16
C GLY A 124 -7.23 -2.70 25.63
N LEU A 125 -6.53 -1.60 25.93
CA LEU A 125 -6.30 -1.15 27.31
C LEU A 125 -7.61 -0.93 28.07
N ILE A 126 -8.63 -0.31 27.44
CA ILE A 126 -9.95 -0.11 28.04
C ILE A 126 -10.64 -1.45 28.34
N LEU A 127 -10.54 -2.43 27.44
CA LEU A 127 -11.09 -3.77 27.64
C LEU A 127 -10.45 -4.51 28.81
N PHE A 128 -9.12 -4.38 28.96
CA PHE A 128 -8.40 -5.01 30.07
C PHE A 128 -8.68 -4.35 31.42
N THR A 129 -8.91 -3.03 31.47
CA THR A 129 -9.21 -2.31 32.73
C THR A 129 -10.66 -2.45 33.20
N LYS A 130 -11.64 -2.54 32.29
CA LYS A 130 -13.05 -2.73 32.65
C LYS A 130 -13.45 -4.19 32.88
N GLY A 131 -12.66 -5.14 32.40
CA GLY A 131 -12.95 -6.56 32.47
C GLY A 131 -12.38 -7.29 33.67
N GLY A 132 -11.63 -6.62 34.55
CA GLY A 132 -11.15 -7.13 35.84
C GLY A 132 -11.96 -6.54 36.98
#